data_AF-A0A842TFP2-F1
#
_entry.id   AF-A0A842TFP2-F1
#
_cell.length_a   1.000
_cell.length_b   1.000
_cell.length_c   1.000
_cell.angle_alpha   90.00
_cell.angle_beta   90.00
_cell.angle_gamma   90.00
#
_symmetry.space_group_name_H-M   'P 1'
#
loop_
_entity.id
_entity.type
_entity.pdbx_description
1 polymer ?
#
loop_
_entity_poly.entity_id
_entity_poly.type
_entity_poly.pdbx_seq_one_letter_code
_entity_poly.pdbx_strand_id
1 'polypeptide(L)'
;MTNIKKGSVRWALNRGLKLGFIGGGDDHYIHPGTPIKQNDMKNLAPVLKYKPGIAAILSEELSSQALIENLNNRNCYATTGKRLWIKIQEYSSSAMMGQEVEISESPILVITVCETRRIEEVELIKNGSVIAVRVPGSDRIKFAYRDIELERGEEAYYYVRVTQFNGE
;
A
#
# COMPACT_ATOMS: atom_id res chain seq x y z
N MET A 1 -4.21 10.23 20.60
CA MET A 1 -3.27 9.15 20.97
C MET A 1 -3.57 7.93 20.12
N THR A 2 -2.74 7.61 19.13
CA THR A 2 -2.86 6.37 18.36
C THR A 2 -2.36 5.22 19.24
N ASN A 3 -3.25 4.30 19.59
CA ASN A 3 -2.92 3.14 20.42
C ASN A 3 -2.08 2.15 19.59
N ILE A 4 -0.76 2.33 19.53
CA ILE A 4 0.16 1.45 18.81
C ILE A 4 0.37 0.17 19.63
N LYS A 5 -0.59 -0.75 19.51
CA LYS A 5 -0.58 -2.03 20.22
C LYS A 5 0.57 -2.91 19.71
N LYS A 6 1.24 -3.62 20.63
CA LYS A 6 2.21 -4.68 20.30
C LYS A 6 1.57 -5.68 19.34
N GLY A 7 2.28 -5.99 18.25
CA GLY A 7 1.79 -6.86 17.18
C GLY A 7 1.04 -6.16 16.03
N SER A 8 0.82 -4.84 16.10
CA SER A 8 0.30 -4.09 14.95
C SER A 8 1.38 -3.82 13.90
N VAL A 9 0.99 -3.56 12.65
CA VAL A 9 1.94 -3.23 11.57
C VAL A 9 2.74 -1.96 11.87
N ARG A 10 2.10 -0.93 12.44
CA ARG A 10 2.78 0.30 12.88
C ARG A 10 3.78 0.03 14.00
N TRP A 11 3.45 -0.88 14.93
CA TRP A 11 4.38 -1.27 16.00
C TRP A 11 5.65 -1.92 15.45
N ALA A 12 5.51 -2.75 14.40
CA ALA A 12 6.62 -3.41 13.74
C ALA A 12 7.46 -2.43 12.91
N LEU A 13 6.83 -1.61 12.07
CA LEU A 13 7.54 -0.59 11.27
C LEU A 13 8.31 0.40 12.17
N ASN A 14 7.72 0.85 13.28
CA ASN A 14 8.39 1.73 14.25
C ASN A 14 9.58 1.08 14.98
N ARG A 15 9.82 -0.22 14.79
CA ARG A 15 10.96 -0.97 15.31
C ARG A 15 11.98 -1.32 14.23
N GLY A 16 11.85 -0.73 13.05
CA GLY A 16 12.73 -0.99 11.92
C GLY A 16 12.46 -2.32 11.20
N LEU A 17 11.34 -3.02 11.49
CA LEU A 17 10.97 -4.18 10.68
C LEU A 17 10.56 -3.71 9.28
N LYS A 18 11.06 -4.40 8.26
CA LYS A 18 10.81 -4.08 6.85
C LYS A 18 9.68 -4.97 6.35
N LEU A 19 8.54 -4.36 5.99
CA LEU A 19 7.31 -5.08 5.68
C LEU A 19 6.75 -4.66 4.33
N GLY A 20 6.24 -5.64 3.58
CA GLY A 20 5.32 -5.43 2.46
C GLY A 20 3.88 -5.63 2.91
N PHE A 21 2.92 -5.16 2.12
CA PHE A 21 1.51 -5.31 2.40
C PHE A 21 0.84 -6.17 1.33
N ILE A 22 0.08 -7.17 1.75
CA ILE A 22 -0.73 -8.00 0.84
C ILE A 22 -2.17 -8.07 1.34
N GLY A 23 -3.12 -8.09 0.39
CA GLY A 23 -4.52 -8.33 0.66
C GLY A 23 -4.88 -9.76 0.30
N GLY A 24 -5.71 -10.40 1.12
CA GLY A 24 -6.25 -11.73 0.85
C GLY A 24 -7.72 -11.80 1.28
N GLY A 25 -8.43 -12.80 0.75
CA GLY A 25 -9.82 -13.04 1.12
C GLY A 25 -10.00 -13.92 2.33
N ASP A 26 -9.18 -14.98 2.45
CA ASP A 26 -9.48 -16.17 3.26
C ASP A 26 -10.91 -16.69 3.04
N ASP A 27 -11.45 -16.33 1.88
CA ASP A 27 -12.70 -16.88 1.42
C ASP A 27 -12.39 -18.28 0.92
N HIS A 28 -13.08 -19.27 1.47
CA HIS A 28 -12.84 -20.68 1.17
C HIS A 28 -13.44 -21.06 -0.19
N TYR A 29 -13.33 -20.16 -1.18
CA TYR A 29 -13.89 -20.27 -2.51
C TYR A 29 -12.77 -20.31 -3.55
N ILE A 30 -13.02 -21.03 -4.63
CA ILE A 30 -12.04 -21.35 -5.67
C ILE A 30 -11.86 -20.23 -6.72
N HIS A 31 -12.32 -19.00 -6.46
CA HIS A 31 -12.32 -17.89 -7.43
C HIS A 31 -11.53 -16.66 -6.91
N PRO A 32 -10.18 -16.66 -7.02
CA PRO A 32 -9.35 -15.57 -6.54
C PRO A 32 -9.77 -14.19 -7.08
N GLY A 33 -9.84 -13.20 -6.18
CA GLY A 33 -10.10 -11.80 -6.55
C GLY A 33 -11.51 -11.53 -7.07
N THR A 34 -12.46 -12.44 -6.84
CA THR A 34 -13.88 -12.27 -7.15
C THR A 34 -14.65 -12.05 -5.85
N PRO A 35 -15.31 -10.89 -5.66
CA PRO A 35 -16.16 -10.67 -4.50
C PRO A 35 -17.29 -11.72 -4.49
N ILE A 36 -17.37 -12.50 -3.42
CA ILE A 36 -18.47 -13.45 -3.25
C ILE A 36 -19.75 -12.66 -3.00
N LYS A 37 -20.82 -13.03 -3.72
CA LYS A 37 -22.17 -12.57 -3.39
C LYS A 37 -22.56 -13.23 -2.07
N GLN A 38 -22.42 -12.48 -0.99
CA GLN A 38 -22.67 -12.99 0.37
C GLN A 38 -24.09 -13.54 0.55
N ASN A 39 -25.05 -13.05 -0.23
CA ASN A 39 -26.44 -13.55 -0.24
C ASN A 39 -26.56 -15.01 -0.73
N ASP A 40 -25.55 -15.54 -1.42
CA ASP A 40 -25.52 -16.92 -1.91
C ASP A 40 -24.80 -17.88 -0.92
N MET A 41 -24.26 -17.35 0.21
CA MET A 41 -23.52 -18.11 1.22
C MET A 41 -24.47 -18.80 2.22
N LYS A 42 -25.07 -19.92 1.82
CA LYS A 42 -26.08 -20.63 2.64
C LYS A 42 -25.50 -21.33 3.89
N ASN A 43 -24.20 -21.64 3.97
CA ASN A 43 -23.64 -22.57 4.96
C ASN A 43 -22.28 -22.17 5.60
N LEU A 44 -21.81 -20.92 5.46
CA LEU A 44 -20.58 -20.45 6.13
C LEU A 44 -20.86 -19.13 6.86
N ALA A 45 -20.05 -18.83 7.88
CA ALA A 45 -20.20 -17.71 8.83
C ALA A 45 -20.96 -16.50 8.24
N PRO A 46 -22.02 -16.01 8.93
CA PRO A 46 -22.92 -15.02 8.38
C PRO A 46 -22.14 -13.76 8.04
N VAL A 47 -22.10 -13.39 6.76
CA VAL A 47 -21.59 -12.12 6.25
C VAL A 47 -20.11 -11.88 6.60
N LEU A 48 -19.19 -12.15 5.66
CA LEU A 48 -17.83 -11.60 5.80
C LEU A 48 -17.94 -10.08 5.94
N LYS A 49 -17.60 -9.55 7.12
CA LYS A 49 -17.73 -8.12 7.44
C LYS A 49 -16.96 -7.23 6.44
N TYR A 50 -15.94 -7.79 5.81
CA TYR A 50 -15.08 -7.12 4.85
C TYR A 50 -15.02 -7.90 3.54
N LYS A 51 -14.88 -7.18 2.42
CA LYS A 51 -14.60 -7.80 1.13
C LYS A 51 -13.20 -8.43 1.15
N PRO A 52 -12.99 -9.49 0.35
CA PRO A 52 -11.67 -10.07 0.23
C PRO A 52 -10.68 -9.04 -0.33
N GLY A 53 -9.51 -8.95 0.29
CA GLY A 53 -8.43 -8.12 -0.20
C GLY A 53 -7.79 -8.68 -1.47
N ILE A 54 -7.09 -7.85 -2.23
CA ILE A 54 -6.25 -8.29 -3.34
C ILE A 54 -4.81 -7.83 -3.09
N ALA A 55 -3.86 -8.74 -3.26
CA ALA A 55 -2.45 -8.44 -3.34
C ALA A 55 -2.09 -7.99 -4.75
N ALA A 56 -1.48 -6.81 -4.87
CA ALA A 56 -0.83 -6.37 -6.09
C ALA A 56 0.67 -6.60 -5.95
N ILE A 57 1.28 -7.17 -6.98
CA ILE A 57 2.73 -7.36 -7.09
C ILE A 57 3.17 -6.55 -8.30
N LEU A 58 4.08 -5.59 -8.10
CA LEU A 58 4.68 -4.87 -9.22
C LEU A 58 5.79 -5.75 -9.77
N SER A 59 5.66 -6.18 -11.02
CA SER A 59 6.63 -7.04 -11.69
C SER A 59 6.71 -6.65 -13.16
N GLU A 60 7.91 -6.69 -13.74
CA GLU A 60 8.12 -6.48 -15.18
C GLU A 60 7.73 -7.73 -15.99
N GLU A 61 7.75 -8.90 -15.34
CA GLU A 61 7.44 -10.18 -15.95
C GLU A 61 6.36 -10.94 -15.18
N LEU A 62 5.53 -11.68 -15.91
CA LEU A 62 4.53 -12.58 -15.32
C LEU A 62 5.08 -14.01 -15.28
N SER A 63 5.99 -14.27 -14.34
CA SER A 63 6.54 -15.60 -14.06
C SER A 63 6.50 -15.90 -12.57
N SER A 64 6.35 -17.18 -12.18
CA SER A 64 6.33 -17.56 -10.76
C SER A 64 7.58 -17.10 -10.01
N GLN A 65 8.73 -17.17 -10.67
CA GLN A 65 9.99 -16.70 -10.13
C GLN A 65 9.96 -15.18 -9.87
N ALA A 66 9.60 -14.38 -10.87
CA ALA A 66 9.52 -12.93 -10.74
C ALA A 66 8.50 -12.51 -9.66
N LEU A 67 7.38 -13.22 -9.54
CA LEU A 67 6.39 -12.95 -8.49
C LEU A 67 6.95 -13.21 -7.08
N ILE A 68 7.64 -14.33 -6.87
CA ILE A 68 8.26 -14.66 -5.58
C ILE A 68 9.36 -13.66 -5.22
N GLU A 69 10.21 -13.31 -6.19
CA GLU A 69 11.27 -12.33 -6.00
C GLU A 69 10.70 -10.96 -5.61
N ASN A 70 9.67 -10.47 -6.30
CA ASN A 70 9.02 -9.21 -5.98
C ASN A 70 8.33 -9.23 -4.61
N LEU A 71 7.71 -10.35 -4.21
CA LEU A 71 7.15 -10.50 -2.88
C LEU A 71 8.22 -10.46 -1.79
N ASN A 72 9.34 -11.17 -1.97
CA ASN A 72 10.47 -11.17 -1.03
C ASN A 72 11.09 -9.77 -0.88
N ASN A 73 11.13 -9.02 -1.98
CA ASN A 73 11.59 -7.63 -2.02
C ASN A 73 10.52 -6.62 -1.60
N ARG A 74 9.34 -7.08 -1.13
CA ARG A 74 8.22 -6.25 -0.66
C ARG A 74 7.70 -5.28 -1.73
N ASN A 75 7.89 -5.61 -3.01
CA ASN A 75 7.38 -4.84 -4.14
C ASN A 75 5.90 -5.16 -4.39
N CYS A 76 5.10 -4.98 -3.34
CA CYS A 76 3.69 -5.33 -3.30
C CYS A 76 2.89 -4.35 -2.43
N TYR A 77 1.59 -4.25 -2.72
CA TYR A 77 0.65 -3.51 -1.89
C TYR A 77 -0.68 -4.25 -1.75
N ALA A 78 -1.39 -3.92 -0.68
CA ALA A 78 -2.70 -4.46 -0.37
C ALA A 78 -3.81 -3.52 -0.84
N THR A 79 -4.93 -4.10 -1.24
CA THR A 79 -6.18 -3.38 -1.52
C THR A 79 -7.34 -4.08 -0.82
N THR A 80 -8.43 -3.36 -0.60
CA THR A 80 -9.70 -3.84 -0.01
C THR A 80 -10.60 -4.56 -1.03
N GLY A 81 -9.99 -5.23 -2.02
CA GLY A 81 -10.69 -5.91 -3.11
C GLY A 81 -10.81 -5.08 -4.40
N LYS A 82 -10.12 -3.93 -4.43
CA LYS A 82 -10.16 -2.97 -5.53
C LYS A 82 -8.90 -3.07 -6.37
N ARG A 83 -9.07 -3.05 -7.70
CA ARG A 83 -7.95 -3.06 -8.63
C ARG A 83 -7.56 -1.62 -8.94
N LEU A 84 -6.57 -1.14 -8.20
CA LEU A 84 -5.95 0.16 -8.38
C LEU A 84 -4.45 -0.03 -8.53
N TRP A 85 -3.79 0.90 -9.20
CA TRP A 85 -2.36 0.87 -9.44
C TRP A 85 -1.67 1.95 -8.61
N ILE A 86 -0.74 1.55 -7.75
CA ILE A 86 0.11 2.46 -6.97
C ILE A 86 1.56 2.26 -7.40
N LYS A 87 2.26 3.37 -7.59
CA LYS A 87 3.72 3.41 -7.70
C LYS A 87 4.27 4.47 -6.76
N ILE A 88 5.27 4.09 -5.97
CA ILE A 88 6.09 4.99 -5.15
C ILE A 88 7.52 4.82 -5.64
N GLN A 89 8.18 5.93 -5.94
CA GLN A 89 9.55 5.96 -6.39
C GLN A 89 10.29 7.11 -5.72
N GLU A 90 11.51 6.88 -5.28
CA GLU A 90 12.42 7.94 -4.86
C GLU A 90 13.14 8.48 -6.09
N TYR A 91 13.11 9.81 -6.26
CA TYR A 91 13.55 10.47 -7.48
C TYR A 91 15.06 10.38 -7.72
N SER A 92 15.86 10.57 -6.67
CA SER A 92 17.32 10.70 -6.78
C SER A 92 18.04 9.35 -6.95
N SER A 93 17.47 8.28 -6.40
CA SER A 93 18.03 6.92 -6.36
C SER A 93 17.33 5.94 -7.29
N SER A 94 16.22 6.34 -7.92
CA SER A 94 15.31 5.45 -8.64
C SER A 94 14.73 4.30 -7.80
N ALA A 95 14.94 4.30 -6.48
CA ALA A 95 14.45 3.25 -5.61
C ALA A 95 12.92 3.18 -5.64
N MET A 96 12.38 1.97 -5.68
CA MET A 96 10.95 1.70 -5.78
C MET A 96 10.39 1.24 -4.43
N MET A 97 9.06 1.24 -4.31
CA MET A 97 8.36 0.66 -3.16
C MET A 97 8.94 -0.71 -2.76
N GLY A 98 9.17 -0.90 -1.46
CA GLY A 98 9.72 -2.13 -0.87
C GLY A 98 11.24 -2.12 -0.70
N GLN A 99 11.94 -1.24 -1.42
CA GLN A 99 13.39 -1.06 -1.33
C GLN A 99 13.79 -0.12 -0.19
N GLU A 100 15.05 -0.23 0.20
CA GLU A 100 15.71 0.65 1.16
C GLU A 100 16.82 1.39 0.43
N VAL A 101 16.99 2.67 0.76
CA VAL A 101 17.96 3.53 0.07
C VAL A 101 18.57 4.50 1.06
N GLU A 102 19.89 4.63 0.99
CA GLU A 102 20.63 5.71 1.64
C GLU A 102 20.57 6.96 0.74
N ILE A 103 20.24 8.11 1.32
CA ILE A 103 20.12 9.37 0.56
C ILE A 103 21.06 10.40 1.17
N SER A 104 21.80 11.09 0.30
CA SER A 104 22.70 12.18 0.69
C SER A 104 21.99 13.51 0.89
N GLU A 105 20.81 13.68 0.30
CA GLU A 105 19.95 14.87 0.40
C GLU A 105 18.55 14.50 0.88
N SER A 106 17.71 15.52 1.13
CA SER A 106 16.29 15.34 1.44
C SER A 106 15.59 14.47 0.37
N PRO A 107 14.97 13.34 0.74
CA PRO A 107 14.36 12.41 -0.22
C PRO A 107 13.19 13.08 -0.95
N ILE A 108 13.03 12.75 -2.24
CA ILE A 108 11.90 13.21 -3.04
C ILE A 108 11.10 11.98 -3.47
N LEU A 109 9.93 11.82 -2.86
CA LEU A 109 9.02 10.73 -3.16
C LEU A 109 8.08 11.15 -4.29
N VAL A 110 8.06 10.38 -5.37
CA VAL A 110 7.12 10.51 -6.49
C VAL A 110 6.06 9.43 -6.33
N ILE A 111 4.83 9.86 -6.06
CA ILE A 111 3.68 8.98 -5.87
C ILE A 111 2.81 9.08 -7.12
N THR A 112 2.46 7.94 -7.71
CA THR A 112 1.46 7.84 -8.77
C THR A 112 0.38 6.85 -8.35
N VAL A 113 -0.88 7.27 -8.43
CA VAL A 113 -2.05 6.43 -8.14
C VAL A 113 -3.00 6.52 -9.33
N CYS A 114 -3.43 5.36 -9.83
CA CYS A 114 -4.43 5.23 -10.87
C CYS A 114 -5.53 4.27 -10.38
N GLU A 115 -6.77 4.70 -10.47
CA GLU A 115 -7.94 3.93 -10.05
C GLU A 115 -8.92 3.80 -11.24
N THR A 116 -9.96 2.97 -11.07
CA THR A 116 -11.04 2.83 -12.06
C THR A 116 -12.16 3.86 -11.90
N ARG A 117 -12.19 4.57 -10.77
CA ARG A 117 -13.14 5.60 -10.37
C ARG A 117 -12.40 6.70 -9.60
N ARG A 118 -13.15 7.66 -9.07
CA ARG A 118 -12.60 8.80 -8.34
C ARG A 118 -11.86 8.38 -7.07
N ILE A 119 -10.64 8.90 -6.93
CA ILE A 119 -9.85 8.89 -5.70
C ILE A 119 -10.35 10.01 -4.80
N GLU A 120 -10.68 9.68 -3.56
CA GLU A 120 -11.10 10.69 -2.58
C GLU A 120 -9.90 11.26 -1.85
N GLU A 121 -8.97 10.41 -1.41
CA GLU A 121 -7.82 10.85 -0.64
C GLU A 121 -6.59 10.00 -0.92
N VAL A 122 -5.42 10.63 -0.97
CA VAL A 122 -4.10 9.98 -0.94
C VAL A 122 -3.30 10.59 0.20
N GLU A 123 -3.02 9.78 1.21
CA GLU A 123 -2.20 10.13 2.36
C GLU A 123 -0.79 9.58 2.18
N LEU A 124 0.22 10.42 2.40
CA LEU A 124 1.61 10.01 2.58
C LEU A 124 1.91 9.96 4.08
N ILE A 125 2.38 8.81 4.55
CA ILE A 125 2.67 8.56 5.96
C ILE A 125 4.18 8.36 6.14
N LYS A 126 4.80 9.13 7.03
CA LYS A 126 6.18 8.98 7.50
C LYS A 126 6.16 8.54 8.95
N ASN A 127 6.83 7.44 9.29
CA ASN A 127 6.99 6.97 10.67
C ASN A 127 5.65 6.86 11.45
N GLY A 128 4.57 6.53 10.73
CA GLY A 128 3.23 6.35 11.27
C GLY A 128 2.38 7.62 11.35
N SER A 129 2.95 8.79 11.03
CA SER A 129 2.29 10.09 11.00
C SER A 129 2.00 10.55 9.57
N VAL A 130 0.81 11.10 9.32
CA VAL A 130 0.44 11.66 8.02
C VAL A 130 1.21 12.97 7.82
N ILE A 131 1.97 13.06 6.73
CA ILE A 131 2.80 14.23 6.38
C ILE A 131 2.29 14.96 5.14
N ALA A 132 1.48 14.31 4.32
CA ALA A 132 0.79 14.95 3.21
C ALA A 132 -0.55 14.28 2.93
N VAL A 133 -1.54 15.10 2.55
CA VAL A 133 -2.84 14.66 2.06
C VAL A 133 -3.07 15.28 0.68
N ARG A 134 -3.62 14.51 -0.26
CA ARG A 134 -4.05 14.98 -1.58
C ARG A 134 -5.47 14.51 -1.85
N VAL A 135 -6.32 15.43 -2.28
CA VAL A 135 -7.71 15.19 -2.67
C VAL A 135 -7.86 15.53 -4.15
N PRO A 136 -7.52 14.61 -5.07
CA PRO A 136 -7.44 14.94 -6.49
C PRO A 136 -8.82 15.17 -7.13
N GLY A 137 -9.88 14.51 -6.64
CA GLY A 137 -11.20 14.57 -7.27
C GLY A 137 -11.29 13.89 -8.65
N SER A 138 -10.21 13.25 -9.10
CA SER A 138 -10.08 12.49 -10.35
C SER A 138 -9.75 11.02 -10.06
N ASP A 139 -9.67 10.19 -11.12
CA ASP A 139 -9.27 8.78 -11.05
C ASP A 139 -7.75 8.58 -11.05
N ARG A 140 -6.97 9.66 -11.20
CA ARG A 140 -5.52 9.63 -11.35
C ARG A 140 -4.87 10.82 -10.67
N ILE A 141 -3.78 10.56 -9.96
CA ILE A 141 -2.92 11.59 -9.40
C ILE A 141 -1.45 11.19 -9.53
N LYS A 142 -0.60 12.17 -9.86
CA LYS A 142 0.85 12.07 -9.75
C LYS A 142 1.36 13.32 -9.03
N PHE A 143 2.12 13.14 -7.96
CA PHE A 143 2.73 14.26 -7.23
C PHE A 143 4.09 13.86 -6.65
N ALA A 144 4.91 14.87 -6.39
CA ALA A 144 6.16 14.74 -5.67
C ALA A 144 6.03 15.34 -4.26
N TYR A 145 6.73 14.76 -3.30
CA TYR A 145 6.87 15.28 -1.94
C TYR A 145 8.35 15.24 -1.54
N ARG A 146 8.91 16.40 -1.16
CA ARG A 146 10.27 16.50 -0.63
C ARG A 146 10.21 16.52 0.89
N ASP A 147 10.81 15.55 1.54
CA ASP A 147 10.91 15.54 3.00
C ASP A 147 12.15 16.32 3.46
N ILE A 148 11.93 17.59 3.78
CA ILE A 148 12.97 18.48 4.31
C ILE A 148 13.21 18.30 5.80
N GLU A 149 12.38 17.48 6.48
CA GLU A 149 12.45 17.24 7.93
C GLU A 149 13.21 15.95 8.26
N LEU A 150 13.71 15.21 7.27
CA LEU A 150 14.57 14.05 7.52
C LEU A 150 15.99 14.53 7.80
N GLU A 151 16.49 14.30 9.01
CA GLU A 151 17.84 14.73 9.41
C GLU A 151 18.91 13.69 9.06
N ARG A 152 20.17 14.14 9.00
CA ARG A 152 21.30 13.28 8.68
C ARG A 152 21.48 12.22 9.78
N GLY A 153 21.50 10.95 9.37
CA GLY A 153 21.63 9.81 10.29
C GLY A 153 20.29 9.29 10.84
N GLU A 154 19.17 9.92 10.46
CA GLU A 154 17.85 9.38 10.74
C GLU A 154 17.44 8.31 9.72
N GLU A 155 16.70 7.32 10.21
CA GLU A 155 15.97 6.38 9.37
C GLU A 155 14.48 6.75 9.35
N ALA A 156 13.86 6.65 8.19
CA ALA A 156 12.42 6.80 8.05
C ALA A 156 11.84 5.76 7.10
N TYR A 157 10.59 5.38 7.37
CA TYR A 157 9.79 4.60 6.43
C TYR A 157 8.62 5.43 5.93
N TYR A 158 8.25 5.18 4.68
CA TYR A 158 7.14 5.84 4.00
C TYR A 158 6.18 4.80 3.45
N TYR A 159 4.88 5.09 3.57
CA TYR A 159 3.87 4.35 2.84
C TYR A 159 2.73 5.28 2.45
N VAL A 160 1.98 4.86 1.44
CA VAL A 160 0.80 5.58 0.97
C VAL A 160 -0.45 4.83 1.40
N ARG A 161 -1.46 5.58 1.85
CA ARG A 161 -2.82 5.08 2.02
C ARG A 161 -3.73 5.82 1.04
N VAL A 162 -4.51 5.07 0.29
CA VAL A 162 -5.47 5.61 -0.67
C VAL A 162 -6.87 5.32 -0.16
N THR A 163 -7.75 6.31 -0.19
CA THR A 163 -9.17 6.17 0.09
C THR A 163 -9.96 6.52 -1.16
N GLN A 164 -10.84 5.62 -1.56
CA GLN A 164 -11.74 5.77 -2.70
C GLN A 164 -13.01 6.53 -2.32
N PHE A 165 -13.76 7.02 -3.31
CA PHE A 165 -15.01 7.77 -3.10
C PHE A 165 -16.06 7.05 -2.23
N ASN A 166 -16.00 5.72 -2.13
CA ASN A 166 -16.89 4.91 -1.31
C ASN A 166 -16.30 4.55 0.07
N GLY A 167 -15.19 5.17 0.46
CA GLY A 167 -14.51 4.93 1.74
C GLY A 167 -13.65 3.66 1.78
N GLU A 168 -13.41 3.01 0.64
CA GLU A 168 -12.58 1.79 0.51
C GLU A 168 -11.11 2.07 0.20
#